data_AF-A0A4Q4BRM9-F1
#
_entry.id   AF-A0A4Q4BRM9-F1
#
_cell.length_a   1.000
_cell.length_b   1.000
_cell.length_c   1.000
_cell.angle_alpha   90.00
_cell.angle_beta   90.00
_cell.angle_gamma   90.00
#
_symmetry.space_group_name_H-M   'P 1'
#
loop_
_entity.id
_entity.type
_entity.pdbx_description
1 polymer ?
#
loop_
_entity_poly.entity_id
_entity_poly.type
_entity_poly.pdbx_seq_one_letter_code
_entity_poly.pdbx_strand_id
1 'polypeptide(L)'
;MFRKVLMAVAATGMAVTPVHATQMPPLRPALVQRLALTCTAQGALEHGFGDVWTGPSQQVLDPEEGAHNRIEITRTARTQQIYDLSATISYERLPGTTLEDRYAAADALYASLETAIADNGRYENRREGQYGGWTWDVPGSDVTLSLTHNSRVAVTLTCNDHSLEVQHVNETLGNGRVTRPLKPVLELPPPVEAAGCHDPGQARAVTATFMTVAMQALDHGNAASRYSDHLADWWGQQLVDAGVWTKATQEAFVLRGARDPVVIRELRQQMPRAQAMLDAMMAYADADEAGDTGAACTAAVRGLDVIRAITASNETQRNSMLTRYRTEAARLGVTLED
;
A
#
# COMPACT_ATOMS: atom_id res chain seq x y z
N MET A 1 -33.03 -47.78 40.44
CA MET A 1 -33.87 -46.75 39.80
C MET A 1 -33.26 -46.45 38.45
N PHE A 2 -33.57 -47.22 37.40
CA PHE A 2 -34.68 -46.95 36.45
C PHE A 2 -34.62 -45.50 35.92
N ARG A 3 -34.15 -45.23 34.70
CA ARG A 3 -34.76 -45.57 33.39
C ARG A 3 -36.19 -44.99 33.30
N LYS A 4 -36.34 -43.88 32.55
CA LYS A 4 -37.52 -43.48 31.75
C LYS A 4 -37.16 -42.17 31.01
N VAL A 5 -36.94 -42.19 29.68
CA VAL A 5 -37.98 -42.16 28.62
C VAL A 5 -38.65 -40.78 28.64
N LEU A 6 -38.19 -39.82 27.84
CA LEU A 6 -38.56 -39.63 26.42
C LEU A 6 -40.09 -39.52 26.29
N MET A 7 -40.63 -38.30 26.21
CA MET A 7 -41.82 -37.97 25.41
C MET A 7 -42.15 -36.48 25.53
N ALA A 8 -41.78 -35.74 24.49
CA ALA A 8 -42.66 -34.77 23.84
C ALA A 8 -42.26 -34.69 22.37
N VAL A 9 -42.49 -35.79 21.64
CA VAL A 9 -42.62 -35.78 20.18
C VAL A 9 -43.95 -36.44 19.85
N ALA A 10 -44.92 -35.61 19.47
CA ALA A 10 -46.08 -35.88 18.64
C ALA A 10 -46.97 -34.62 18.74
N ALA A 11 -47.40 -33.94 17.69
CA ALA A 11 -47.50 -34.35 16.31
C ALA A 11 -47.69 -33.13 15.39
N THR A 12 -47.24 -33.33 14.14
CA THR A 12 -47.79 -32.82 12.88
C THR A 12 -47.74 -31.32 12.58
N GLY A 13 -46.90 -30.98 11.60
CA GLY A 13 -47.10 -29.83 10.73
C GLY A 13 -45.85 -29.55 9.92
N MET A 14 -45.75 -30.12 8.73
CA MET A 14 -44.80 -29.65 7.74
C MET A 14 -45.02 -28.14 7.54
N ALA A 15 -44.02 -27.35 7.90
CA ALA A 15 -43.83 -26.03 7.33
C ALA A 15 -42.33 -25.87 7.16
N VAL A 16 -41.93 -25.85 5.90
CA VAL A 16 -40.63 -25.46 5.41
C VAL A 16 -40.28 -24.11 6.02
N THR A 17 -39.42 -24.10 7.03
CA THR A 17 -38.60 -22.91 7.33
C THR A 17 -37.26 -23.16 6.68
N PRO A 18 -36.82 -22.25 5.80
CA PRO A 18 -35.63 -22.47 5.01
C PRO A 18 -34.47 -22.66 5.98
N VAL A 19 -33.62 -23.66 5.69
CA VAL A 19 -32.19 -23.49 5.91
C VAL A 19 -31.95 -22.09 5.40
N HIS A 20 -31.78 -21.13 6.30
CA HIS A 20 -31.12 -19.91 5.93
C HIS A 20 -29.79 -20.47 5.47
N ALA A 21 -29.65 -20.60 4.15
CA ALA A 21 -28.46 -20.13 3.50
C ALA A 21 -28.10 -18.91 4.32
N THR A 22 -27.14 -19.07 5.22
CA THR A 22 -26.26 -17.99 5.59
C THR A 22 -25.81 -17.51 4.24
N GLN A 23 -26.57 -16.53 3.72
CA GLN A 23 -26.20 -15.75 2.58
C GLN A 23 -24.81 -15.35 2.97
N MET A 24 -23.82 -15.97 2.31
CA MET A 24 -22.49 -15.40 2.30
C MET A 24 -22.77 -13.93 1.99
N PRO A 25 -22.36 -12.99 2.86
CA PRO A 25 -22.52 -11.58 2.53
C PRO A 25 -21.98 -11.45 1.10
N PRO A 26 -22.74 -10.86 0.16
CA PRO A 26 -22.34 -10.86 -1.23
C PRO A 26 -20.99 -10.18 -1.30
N LEU A 27 -19.92 -10.97 -1.40
CA LEU A 27 -18.55 -10.51 -1.58
C LEU A 27 -18.57 -9.71 -2.87
N ARG A 28 -18.57 -8.39 -2.72
CA ARG A 28 -19.17 -7.44 -3.66
C ARG A 28 -18.56 -7.63 -5.06
N PRO A 29 -19.28 -8.22 -6.02
CA PRO A 29 -18.83 -8.35 -7.41
C PRO A 29 -18.53 -7.00 -8.05
N ALA A 30 -19.13 -5.93 -7.51
CA ALA A 30 -19.09 -4.57 -8.04
C ALA A 30 -17.68 -3.99 -8.22
N LEU A 31 -16.69 -4.35 -7.40
CA LEU A 31 -15.38 -3.69 -7.46
C LEU A 31 -14.40 -4.37 -8.43
N VAL A 32 -14.40 -5.70 -8.47
CA VAL A 32 -13.61 -6.43 -9.47
C VAL A 32 -14.29 -6.36 -10.84
N GLN A 33 -15.63 -6.31 -10.89
CA GLN A 33 -16.34 -5.88 -12.09
C GLN A 33 -15.95 -4.45 -12.46
N ARG A 34 -15.88 -3.50 -11.52
CA ARG A 34 -15.39 -2.14 -11.85
C ARG A 34 -14.00 -2.16 -12.48
N LEU A 35 -13.01 -2.85 -11.93
CA LEU A 35 -11.68 -2.90 -12.55
C LEU A 35 -11.73 -3.61 -13.92
N ALA A 36 -12.47 -4.71 -14.03
CA ALA A 36 -12.75 -5.39 -15.30
C ALA A 36 -13.57 -4.56 -16.30
N LEU A 37 -14.28 -3.51 -15.89
CA LEU A 37 -15.06 -2.63 -16.76
C LEU A 37 -14.32 -1.32 -17.06
N THR A 38 -13.39 -0.91 -16.20
CA THR A 38 -12.70 0.39 -16.24
C THR A 38 -11.23 0.30 -16.60
N CYS A 39 -10.65 -0.89 -16.78
CA CYS A 39 -9.28 -1.05 -17.28
C CYS A 39 -9.18 -0.56 -18.73
N THR A 40 -8.51 0.57 -18.94
CA THR A 40 -8.41 1.24 -20.23
C THR A 40 -7.06 1.91 -20.40
N ALA A 41 -6.75 2.36 -21.62
CA ALA A 41 -5.65 3.27 -21.92
C ALA A 41 -5.66 4.54 -21.05
N GLN A 42 -6.84 4.99 -20.61
CA GLN A 42 -7.02 6.19 -19.81
C GLN A 42 -6.86 5.92 -18.31
N GLY A 43 -6.56 4.68 -17.90
CA GLY A 43 -6.47 4.28 -16.50
C GLY A 43 -7.50 3.25 -16.08
N ALA A 44 -7.63 3.08 -14.76
CA ALA A 44 -8.58 2.19 -14.13
C ALA A 44 -8.97 2.68 -12.72
N LEU A 45 -10.15 2.31 -12.22
CA LEU A 45 -10.59 2.66 -10.86
C LEU A 45 -10.51 4.17 -10.54
N GLU A 46 -10.88 5.02 -11.51
CA GLU A 46 -10.84 6.49 -11.40
C GLU A 46 -9.42 7.11 -11.38
N HIS A 47 -8.38 6.31 -11.58
CA HIS A 47 -6.98 6.75 -11.67
C HIS A 47 -6.44 6.58 -13.09
N GLY A 48 -5.82 7.62 -13.65
CA GLY A 48 -5.21 7.57 -14.97
C GLY A 48 -3.85 6.87 -15.00
N PHE A 49 -3.59 6.07 -16.04
CA PHE A 49 -2.21 5.66 -16.31
C PHE A 49 -1.39 6.87 -16.76
N GLY A 50 -0.16 6.96 -16.27
CA GLY A 50 0.69 8.13 -16.47
C GLY A 50 0.43 9.26 -15.48
N ASP A 51 -0.68 9.24 -14.74
CA ASP A 51 -0.93 10.19 -13.66
C ASP A 51 0.11 10.03 -12.56
N VAL A 52 0.58 11.16 -12.05
CA VAL A 52 1.52 11.19 -10.94
C VAL A 52 0.77 10.91 -9.63
N TRP A 53 1.25 9.93 -8.87
CA TRP A 53 0.69 9.58 -7.56
C TRP A 53 1.75 9.53 -6.47
N THR A 54 1.62 10.38 -5.46
CA THR A 54 2.52 10.42 -4.29
C THR A 54 1.87 9.93 -3.01
N GLY A 55 0.65 9.40 -3.11
CA GLY A 55 -0.14 8.87 -2.00
C GLY A 55 0.24 7.42 -1.62
N PRO A 56 -0.57 6.76 -0.78
CA PRO A 56 -0.30 5.40 -0.32
C PRO A 56 -0.23 4.40 -1.47
N SER A 57 0.55 3.33 -1.28
CA SER A 57 0.67 2.25 -2.29
C SER A 57 -0.49 1.27 -2.24
N GLN A 58 -1.27 1.31 -1.16
CA GLN A 58 -2.43 0.46 -0.95
C GLN A 58 -3.64 1.31 -0.55
N GLN A 59 -4.78 1.02 -1.15
CA GLN A 59 -6.07 1.56 -0.73
C GLN A 59 -6.93 0.41 -0.21
N VAL A 60 -7.42 0.56 1.03
CA VAL A 60 -8.36 -0.38 1.65
C VAL A 60 -9.71 -0.28 0.97
N LEU A 61 -10.22 -1.41 0.50
CA LEU A 61 -11.48 -1.48 -0.24
C LEU A 61 -12.71 -1.68 0.65
N ASP A 62 -12.51 -2.35 1.77
CA ASP A 62 -13.53 -2.59 2.78
C ASP A 62 -12.90 -2.38 4.16
N PRO A 63 -13.39 -1.44 4.98
CA PRO A 63 -12.90 -1.25 6.34
C PRO A 63 -13.01 -2.51 7.21
N GLU A 64 -13.98 -3.40 6.95
CA GLU A 64 -14.21 -4.62 7.73
C GLU A 64 -13.30 -5.78 7.28
N GLU A 65 -12.78 -5.76 6.05
CA GLU A 65 -11.89 -6.80 5.47
C GLU A 65 -10.58 -6.25 4.88
N GLY A 66 -10.15 -5.06 5.35
CA GLY A 66 -9.14 -4.25 4.68
C GLY A 66 -7.73 -4.84 4.59
N ALA A 67 -7.43 -5.86 5.40
CA ALA A 67 -6.17 -6.60 5.30
C ALA A 67 -6.10 -7.53 4.07
N HIS A 68 -7.26 -7.88 3.48
CA HIS A 68 -7.40 -8.95 2.49
C HIS A 68 -7.98 -8.47 1.15
N ASN A 69 -8.81 -7.41 1.19
CA ASN A 69 -9.37 -6.78 0.00
C ASN A 69 -8.77 -5.38 -0.18
N ARG A 70 -7.84 -5.25 -1.13
CA ARG A 70 -7.13 -3.99 -1.38
C ARG A 70 -6.87 -3.74 -2.87
N ILE A 71 -6.70 -2.46 -3.21
CA ILE A 71 -6.08 -2.02 -4.46
C ILE A 71 -4.63 -1.70 -4.16
N GLU A 72 -3.72 -2.33 -4.88
CA GLU A 72 -2.31 -1.96 -4.93
C GLU A 72 -2.09 -1.04 -6.13
N ILE A 73 -1.39 0.08 -5.89
CA ILE A 73 -1.04 1.08 -6.89
C ILE A 73 0.47 1.05 -7.07
N THR A 74 0.93 0.55 -8.21
CA THR A 74 2.36 0.52 -8.54
C THR A 74 2.72 1.66 -9.48
N ARG A 75 3.92 2.20 -9.28
CA ARG A 75 4.37 3.45 -9.87
C ARG A 75 5.78 3.35 -10.40
N THR A 76 6.08 4.11 -11.45
CA THR A 76 7.43 4.24 -11.98
C THR A 76 8.38 4.71 -10.88
N ALA A 77 9.62 4.20 -10.88
CA ALA A 77 10.51 4.32 -9.73
C ALA A 77 10.86 5.79 -9.43
N ARG A 78 11.05 6.61 -10.46
CA ARG A 78 11.49 8.00 -10.38
C ARG A 78 10.36 8.98 -10.66
N THR A 79 9.62 8.78 -11.75
CA THR A 79 8.58 9.73 -12.18
C THR A 79 7.27 9.59 -11.39
N GLN A 80 7.10 8.53 -10.60
CA GLN A 80 5.91 8.26 -9.77
C GLN A 80 4.60 8.21 -10.57
N GLN A 81 4.69 7.89 -11.86
CA GLN A 81 3.53 7.69 -12.73
C GLN A 81 2.92 6.33 -12.45
N ILE A 82 1.59 6.27 -12.32
CA ILE A 82 0.87 5.01 -12.18
C ILE A 82 1.06 4.21 -13.47
N TYR A 83 1.54 2.97 -13.33
CA TYR A 83 1.64 2.02 -14.45
C TYR A 83 0.89 0.72 -14.19
N ASP A 84 0.51 0.44 -12.94
CA ASP A 84 -0.14 -0.81 -12.58
C ASP A 84 -1.11 -0.60 -11.41
N LEU A 85 -2.29 -1.19 -11.56
CA LEU A 85 -3.36 -1.19 -10.58
C LEU A 85 -3.84 -2.63 -10.38
N SER A 86 -3.71 -3.15 -9.17
CA SER A 86 -3.99 -4.54 -8.85
C SER A 86 -5.03 -4.65 -7.74
N ALA A 87 -6.20 -5.21 -8.04
CA ALA A 87 -7.21 -5.52 -7.04
C ALA A 87 -7.09 -6.98 -6.64
N THR A 88 -6.96 -7.25 -5.34
CA THR A 88 -6.92 -8.61 -4.80
C THR A 88 -8.08 -8.83 -3.84
N ILE A 89 -8.76 -9.98 -4.00
CA ILE A 89 -9.72 -10.52 -3.05
C ILE A 89 -9.16 -11.83 -2.50
N SER A 90 -8.95 -11.89 -1.18
CA SER A 90 -8.41 -13.08 -0.50
C SER A 90 -9.45 -13.74 0.39
N TYR A 91 -9.55 -15.07 0.27
CA TYR A 91 -10.46 -15.91 1.04
C TYR A 91 -9.76 -16.66 2.18
N GLU A 92 -8.47 -16.38 2.44
CA GLU A 92 -7.64 -17.14 3.39
C GLU A 92 -8.23 -17.23 4.79
N ARG A 93 -8.97 -16.21 5.23
CA ARG A 93 -9.42 -16.06 6.63
C ARG A 93 -10.94 -16.03 6.81
N LEU A 94 -11.72 -16.55 5.86
CA LEU A 94 -13.18 -16.63 6.03
C LEU A 94 -13.58 -17.48 7.25
N PRO A 95 -14.13 -16.89 8.33
CA PRO A 95 -14.46 -17.64 9.54
C PRO A 95 -15.56 -18.68 9.30
N GLY A 96 -15.47 -19.83 9.95
CA GLY A 96 -16.50 -20.87 9.86
C GLY A 96 -16.58 -21.62 8.52
N THR A 97 -15.64 -21.39 7.60
CA THR A 97 -15.56 -22.09 6.30
C THR A 97 -14.40 -23.08 6.27
N THR A 98 -14.56 -24.19 5.56
CA THR A 98 -13.47 -25.13 5.30
C THR A 98 -12.54 -24.59 4.22
N LEU A 99 -11.34 -25.19 4.07
CA LEU A 99 -10.43 -24.83 2.98
C LEU A 99 -11.05 -25.10 1.60
N GLU A 100 -11.82 -26.19 1.47
CA GLU A 100 -12.54 -26.55 0.25
C GLU A 100 -13.59 -25.50 -0.11
N ASP A 101 -14.36 -25.02 0.87
CA ASP A 101 -15.35 -23.95 0.66
C ASP A 101 -14.69 -22.65 0.15
N ARG A 102 -13.50 -22.32 0.66
CA ARG A 102 -12.76 -21.11 0.27
C ARG A 102 -12.23 -21.23 -1.17
N TYR A 103 -11.69 -22.39 -1.54
CA TYR A 103 -11.29 -22.64 -2.93
C TYR A 103 -12.47 -22.59 -3.88
N ALA A 104 -13.60 -23.22 -3.52
CA ALA A 104 -14.81 -23.17 -4.33
C ALA A 104 -15.32 -21.73 -4.50
N ALA A 105 -15.22 -20.89 -3.47
CA ALA A 105 -15.59 -19.47 -3.56
C ALA A 105 -14.65 -18.67 -4.47
N ALA A 106 -13.33 -18.90 -4.36
CA ALA A 106 -12.34 -18.24 -5.22
C ALA A 106 -12.47 -18.68 -6.69
N ASP A 107 -12.65 -19.97 -6.94
CA ASP A 107 -12.89 -20.53 -8.29
C ASP A 107 -14.18 -19.97 -8.90
N ALA A 108 -15.26 -19.88 -8.11
CA ALA A 108 -16.52 -19.31 -8.56
C ALA A 108 -16.38 -17.81 -8.91
N LEU A 109 -15.65 -17.04 -8.11
CA LEU A 109 -15.35 -15.64 -8.43
C LEU A 109 -14.50 -15.55 -9.70
N TYR A 110 -13.44 -16.34 -9.81
CA TYR A 110 -12.57 -16.38 -10.98
C TYR A 110 -13.37 -16.64 -12.26
N ALA A 111 -14.18 -17.69 -12.28
CA ALA A 111 -15.00 -18.06 -13.43
C ALA A 111 -16.03 -16.97 -13.79
N SER A 112 -16.65 -16.35 -12.78
CA SER A 112 -17.60 -15.24 -12.96
C SER A 112 -16.92 -14.02 -13.60
N LEU A 113 -15.72 -13.67 -13.16
CA LEU A 113 -14.96 -12.55 -13.70
C LEU A 113 -14.44 -12.83 -15.11
N GLU A 114 -13.93 -14.03 -15.36
CA GLU A 114 -13.52 -14.44 -16.70
C GLU A 114 -14.69 -14.32 -17.68
N THR A 115 -15.86 -14.80 -17.29
CA THR A 115 -17.10 -14.67 -18.08
C THR A 115 -17.46 -13.21 -18.30
N ALA A 116 -17.45 -12.38 -17.25
CA ALA A 116 -17.78 -10.96 -17.35
C ALA A 116 -16.81 -10.17 -18.26
N ILE A 117 -15.51 -10.49 -18.22
CA ILE A 117 -14.48 -9.88 -19.08
C ILE A 117 -14.72 -10.28 -20.54
N ALA A 118 -14.98 -11.58 -20.79
CA ALA A 118 -15.25 -12.10 -22.12
C ALA A 118 -16.54 -11.51 -22.72
N ASP A 119 -17.62 -11.48 -21.94
CA ASP A 119 -18.94 -11.01 -22.38
C ASP A 119 -19.01 -9.50 -22.60
N ASN A 120 -18.16 -8.72 -21.92
CA ASN A 120 -18.02 -7.28 -22.16
C ASN A 120 -17.56 -6.98 -23.60
N GLY A 121 -16.80 -7.89 -24.21
CA GLY A 121 -16.32 -7.75 -25.60
C GLY A 121 -15.34 -6.58 -25.82
N ARG A 122 -14.86 -5.96 -24.74
CA ARG A 122 -13.96 -4.80 -24.77
C ARG A 122 -12.49 -5.20 -24.94
N TYR A 123 -12.12 -6.42 -24.57
CA TYR A 123 -10.73 -6.86 -24.51
C TYR A 123 -10.44 -7.89 -25.61
N GLU A 124 -9.27 -7.79 -26.21
CA GLU A 124 -8.84 -8.62 -27.32
C GLU A 124 -7.67 -9.54 -26.90
N ASN A 125 -7.27 -10.45 -27.80
CA ASN A 125 -6.03 -11.23 -27.68
C ASN A 125 -5.84 -11.97 -26.34
N ARG A 126 -6.89 -12.68 -25.91
CA ARG A 126 -6.83 -13.56 -24.73
C ARG A 126 -5.66 -14.54 -24.88
N ARG A 127 -4.78 -14.56 -23.88
CA ARG A 127 -3.64 -15.48 -23.78
C ARG A 127 -3.49 -16.00 -22.36
N GLU A 128 -2.86 -17.15 -22.24
CA GLU A 128 -2.54 -17.73 -20.93
C GLU A 128 -1.46 -16.87 -20.24
N GLY A 129 -1.70 -16.55 -18.96
CA GLY A 129 -0.79 -15.75 -18.15
C GLY A 129 0.38 -16.57 -17.60
N GLN A 130 1.52 -15.92 -17.36
CA GLN A 130 2.77 -16.57 -16.93
C GLN A 130 2.69 -17.30 -15.57
N TYR A 131 1.75 -16.92 -14.71
CA TYR A 131 1.57 -17.47 -13.36
C TYR A 131 0.27 -18.27 -13.18
N GLY A 132 -0.30 -18.72 -14.30
CA GLY A 132 -1.64 -19.31 -14.33
C GLY A 132 -2.72 -18.23 -14.40
N GLY A 133 -3.71 -18.48 -15.26
CA GLY A 133 -4.82 -17.58 -15.52
C GLY A 133 -4.77 -16.95 -16.91
N TRP A 134 -5.39 -15.77 -17.07
CA TRP A 134 -5.65 -15.17 -18.37
C TRP A 134 -5.22 -13.72 -18.42
N THR A 135 -4.66 -13.32 -19.55
CA THR A 135 -4.34 -11.93 -19.87
C THR A 135 -5.04 -11.55 -21.17
N TRP A 136 -5.55 -10.33 -21.23
CA TRP A 136 -6.15 -9.71 -22.41
C TRP A 136 -5.51 -8.36 -22.69
N ASP A 137 -5.45 -7.98 -23.96
CA ASP A 137 -5.00 -6.65 -24.37
C ASP A 137 -6.19 -5.69 -24.43
N VAL A 138 -5.94 -4.43 -24.07
CA VAL A 138 -6.88 -3.33 -24.27
C VAL A 138 -6.67 -2.75 -25.68
N PRO A 139 -7.68 -2.78 -26.56
CA PRO A 139 -7.53 -2.36 -27.95
C PRO A 139 -7.01 -0.93 -28.09
N GLY A 140 -6.04 -0.76 -28.99
CA GLY A 140 -5.46 0.55 -29.30
C GLY A 140 -4.56 1.14 -28.21
N SER A 141 -4.02 0.31 -27.31
CA SER A 141 -3.13 0.75 -26.24
C SER A 141 -2.13 -0.32 -25.82
N ASP A 142 -1.11 0.07 -25.04
CA ASP A 142 -0.15 -0.83 -24.41
C ASP A 142 -0.65 -1.37 -23.05
N VAL A 143 -1.95 -1.21 -22.77
CA VAL A 143 -2.56 -1.67 -21.52
C VAL A 143 -3.01 -3.11 -21.63
N THR A 144 -2.73 -3.89 -20.60
CA THR A 144 -3.18 -5.27 -20.46
C THR A 144 -4.02 -5.44 -19.20
N LEU A 145 -4.98 -6.35 -19.27
CA LEU A 145 -5.76 -6.81 -18.14
C LEU A 145 -5.38 -8.27 -17.85
N SER A 146 -4.99 -8.58 -16.62
CA SER A 146 -4.67 -9.94 -16.19
C SER A 146 -5.60 -10.38 -15.07
N LEU A 147 -6.10 -11.61 -15.14
CA LEU A 147 -6.88 -12.27 -14.11
C LEU A 147 -6.15 -13.55 -13.70
N THR A 148 -5.70 -13.57 -12.46
CA THR A 148 -4.95 -14.70 -11.89
C THR A 148 -5.67 -15.26 -10.67
N HIS A 149 -5.55 -16.57 -10.50
CA HIS A 149 -5.93 -17.27 -9.29
C HIS A 149 -4.65 -17.80 -8.67
N ASN A 150 -4.32 -17.35 -7.47
CA ASN A 150 -3.10 -17.76 -6.82
C ASN A 150 -3.35 -18.93 -5.85
N SER A 151 -2.28 -19.66 -5.51
CA SER A 151 -2.31 -20.79 -4.57
C SER A 151 -2.66 -20.42 -3.12
N ARG A 152 -2.95 -19.13 -2.86
CA ARG A 152 -3.33 -18.57 -1.56
C ARG A 152 -4.83 -18.33 -1.43
N VAL A 153 -5.64 -19.00 -2.26
CA VAL A 153 -7.11 -18.83 -2.27
C VAL A 153 -7.48 -17.35 -2.46
N ALA A 154 -6.86 -16.72 -3.45
CA ALA A 154 -7.15 -15.34 -3.79
C ALA A 154 -7.23 -15.14 -5.30
N VAL A 155 -8.13 -14.23 -5.68
CA VAL A 155 -8.33 -13.81 -7.06
C VAL A 155 -7.76 -12.41 -7.20
N THR A 156 -6.85 -12.24 -8.16
CA THR A 156 -6.19 -10.97 -8.43
C THR A 156 -6.47 -10.55 -9.85
N LEU A 157 -6.91 -9.30 -10.01
CA LEU A 157 -7.13 -8.67 -11.30
C LEU A 157 -6.22 -7.45 -11.40
N THR A 158 -5.40 -7.41 -12.44
CA THR A 158 -4.32 -6.44 -12.61
C THR A 158 -4.48 -5.74 -13.94
N CYS A 159 -4.49 -4.41 -13.93
CA CYS A 159 -4.48 -3.58 -15.12
C CYS A 159 -3.11 -2.88 -15.20
N ASN A 160 -2.39 -3.07 -16.29
CA ASN A 160 -0.99 -2.66 -16.42
C ASN A 160 -0.73 -1.97 -17.76
N ASP A 161 -0.07 -0.81 -17.74
CA ASP A 161 0.46 -0.15 -18.94
C ASP A 161 1.91 -0.60 -19.17
N HIS A 162 2.12 -1.38 -20.23
CA HIS A 162 3.42 -2.00 -20.50
C HIS A 162 4.49 -0.96 -20.89
N SER A 163 4.10 0.14 -21.52
CA SER A 163 5.04 1.20 -21.91
C SER A 163 5.63 1.89 -20.67
N LEU A 164 4.78 2.15 -19.67
CA LEU A 164 5.18 2.72 -18.39
C LEU A 164 5.87 1.70 -17.48
N GLU A 165 5.54 0.40 -17.60
CA GLU A 165 6.30 -0.67 -16.96
C GLU A 165 7.75 -0.72 -17.49
N VAL A 166 7.94 -0.66 -18.82
CA VAL A 166 9.27 -0.59 -19.43
C VAL A 166 10.01 0.67 -18.96
N GLN A 167 9.30 1.80 -18.83
CA GLN A 167 9.87 3.01 -18.22
C GLN A 167 10.28 2.77 -16.76
N HIS A 168 9.45 2.12 -15.94
CA HIS A 168 9.78 1.75 -14.57
C HIS A 168 11.06 0.89 -14.49
N VAL A 169 11.19 -0.12 -15.36
CA VAL A 169 12.39 -0.96 -15.44
C VAL A 169 13.61 -0.13 -15.84
N ASN A 170 13.49 0.72 -16.86
CA ASN A 170 14.58 1.59 -17.28
C ASN A 170 15.00 2.57 -16.18
N GLU A 171 14.05 3.18 -15.48
CA GLU A 171 14.30 4.05 -14.33
C GLU A 171 15.00 3.29 -13.19
N THR A 172 14.59 2.06 -12.92
CA THR A 172 15.16 1.20 -11.88
C THR A 172 16.59 0.75 -12.21
N LEU A 173 16.85 0.42 -13.48
CA LEU A 173 18.19 0.06 -13.97
C LEU A 173 19.12 1.27 -14.15
N GLY A 174 18.61 2.49 -13.96
CA GLY A 174 19.36 3.72 -14.22
C GLY A 174 19.60 4.00 -15.71
N ASN A 175 18.86 3.31 -16.59
CA ASN A 175 18.89 3.53 -18.03
C ASN A 175 18.07 4.78 -18.36
N GLY A 176 18.71 5.94 -18.31
CA GLY A 176 18.10 7.22 -18.66
C GLY A 176 18.55 8.34 -17.75
N ARG A 177 18.39 9.59 -18.22
CA ARG A 177 18.67 10.77 -17.40
C ARG A 177 17.79 10.71 -16.16
N VAL A 178 18.40 10.86 -14.98
CA VAL A 178 17.65 10.93 -13.73
C VAL A 178 16.77 12.18 -13.80
N THR A 179 15.46 12.02 -13.66
CA THR A 179 14.53 13.15 -13.49
C THR A 179 14.42 13.49 -12.00
N ARG A 180 14.06 14.74 -11.69
CA ARG A 180 13.81 15.12 -10.29
C ARG A 180 12.68 14.24 -9.72
N PRO A 181 12.91 13.52 -8.61
CA PRO A 181 11.84 12.75 -7.98
C PRO A 181 10.84 13.66 -7.27
N LEU A 182 9.62 13.19 -7.12
CA LEU A 182 8.55 13.90 -6.41
C LEU A 182 8.51 13.52 -4.94
N LYS A 183 8.37 14.53 -4.07
CA LYS A 183 8.36 14.31 -2.62
C LYS A 183 7.10 13.51 -2.24
N PRO A 184 7.25 12.33 -1.58
CA PRO A 184 6.11 11.61 -1.06
C PRO A 184 5.45 12.40 0.07
N VAL A 185 4.13 12.24 0.22
CA VAL A 185 3.34 12.92 1.26
C VAL A 185 2.76 11.85 2.18
N LEU A 186 2.85 12.08 3.49
CA LEU A 186 2.13 11.31 4.50
C LEU A 186 1.13 12.25 5.16
N GLU A 187 -0.15 12.00 4.93
CA GLU A 187 -1.22 12.71 5.61
C GLU A 187 -1.47 12.05 6.96
N LEU A 188 -0.98 12.70 8.02
CA LEU A 188 -1.25 12.26 9.38
C LEU A 188 -2.53 12.92 9.88
N PRO A 189 -3.35 12.21 10.67
CA PRO A 189 -4.49 12.83 11.33
C PRO A 189 -4.02 13.99 12.22
N PRO A 190 -4.90 14.97 12.53
CA PRO A 190 -4.57 16.03 13.48
C PRO A 190 -4.09 15.47 14.82
N PRO A 191 -3.20 16.18 15.54
CA PRO A 191 -2.80 15.80 16.88
C PRO A 191 -4.02 15.67 17.81
N VAL A 192 -4.05 14.59 18.58
CA VAL A 192 -5.06 14.33 19.60
C VAL A 192 -4.35 14.33 20.93
N GLU A 193 -4.81 15.14 21.88
CA GLU A 193 -4.28 15.09 23.24
C GLU A 193 -4.76 13.81 23.94
N ALA A 194 -3.91 13.21 24.79
CA ALA A 194 -4.26 12.00 25.53
C ALA A 194 -5.54 12.15 26.38
N ALA A 195 -5.81 13.36 26.90
CA ALA A 195 -7.05 13.66 27.63
C ALA A 195 -8.32 13.45 26.77
N GLY A 196 -8.21 13.58 25.45
CA GLY A 196 -9.29 13.30 24.50
C GLY A 196 -9.67 11.81 24.42
N CYS A 197 -8.82 10.89 24.90
CA CYS A 197 -9.14 9.47 24.95
C CYS A 197 -10.17 9.11 26.04
N HIS A 198 -10.54 10.06 26.91
CA HIS A 198 -11.68 9.90 27.82
C HIS A 198 -13.03 10.08 27.13
N ASP A 199 -13.08 10.69 25.94
CA ASP A 199 -14.28 10.75 25.12
C ASP A 199 -14.45 9.42 24.35
N PRO A 200 -15.55 8.66 24.56
CA PRO A 200 -15.73 7.37 23.90
C PRO A 200 -15.88 7.47 22.36
N GLY A 201 -16.28 8.63 21.84
CA GLY A 201 -16.36 8.86 20.40
C GLY A 201 -14.97 9.00 19.77
N GLN A 202 -14.16 9.89 20.34
CA GLN A 202 -12.79 10.15 19.94
C GLN A 202 -11.89 8.93 20.13
N ALA A 203 -12.03 8.22 21.26
CA ALA A 203 -11.28 7.00 21.52
C ALA A 203 -11.49 5.96 20.41
N ARG A 204 -12.75 5.71 20.03
CA ARG A 204 -13.09 4.80 18.93
C ARG A 204 -12.57 5.28 17.58
N ALA A 205 -12.67 6.57 17.28
CA ALA A 205 -12.18 7.12 16.01
C ALA A 205 -10.66 6.97 15.87
N VAL A 206 -9.91 7.24 16.93
CA VAL A 206 -8.45 7.10 16.95
C VAL A 206 -8.05 5.63 16.86
N THR A 207 -8.65 4.74 17.65
CA THR A 207 -8.29 3.32 17.63
C THR A 207 -8.59 2.66 16.29
N ALA A 208 -9.72 3.01 15.65
CA ALA A 208 -10.12 2.46 14.35
C ALA A 208 -9.18 2.86 13.20
N THR A 209 -8.51 4.02 13.30
CA THR A 209 -7.66 4.56 12.22
C THR A 209 -6.17 4.30 12.44
N PHE A 210 -5.75 4.01 13.68
CA PHE A 210 -4.34 3.89 14.05
C PHE A 210 -3.56 2.88 13.19
N MET A 211 -4.07 1.65 13.04
CA MET A 211 -3.38 0.60 12.29
C MET A 211 -3.23 0.95 10.81
N THR A 212 -4.25 1.57 10.21
CA THR A 212 -4.19 2.06 8.83
C THR A 212 -3.11 3.13 8.68
N VAL A 213 -3.06 4.12 9.56
CA VAL A 213 -2.05 5.19 9.52
C VAL A 213 -0.65 4.64 9.77
N ALA A 214 -0.49 3.68 10.69
CA ALA A 214 0.79 3.03 10.96
C ALA A 214 1.34 2.30 9.73
N MET A 215 0.48 1.60 8.99
CA MET A 215 0.86 0.96 7.72
C MET A 215 1.23 1.99 6.64
N GLN A 216 0.44 3.07 6.52
CA GLN A 216 0.76 4.17 5.60
C GLN A 216 2.11 4.84 5.94
N ALA A 217 2.46 4.93 7.22
CA ALA A 217 3.75 5.47 7.65
C ALA A 217 4.93 4.57 7.25
N LEU A 218 4.76 3.23 7.29
CA LEU A 218 5.77 2.28 6.78
C LEU A 218 5.97 2.42 5.27
N ASP A 219 4.87 2.47 4.52
CA ASP A 219 4.88 2.72 3.07
C ASP A 219 5.57 4.05 2.73
N HIS A 220 5.23 5.09 3.49
CA HIS A 220 5.86 6.41 3.34
C HIS A 220 7.35 6.36 3.65
N GLY A 221 7.79 5.61 4.67
CA GLY A 221 9.21 5.43 4.98
C GLY A 221 9.99 4.86 3.78
N ASN A 222 9.46 3.82 3.14
CA ASN A 222 10.04 3.25 1.93
C ASN A 222 10.04 4.24 0.75
N ALA A 223 8.95 4.97 0.56
CA ALA A 223 8.86 6.02 -0.47
C ALA A 223 9.85 7.16 -0.22
N ALA A 224 10.02 7.59 1.03
CA ALA A 224 10.93 8.67 1.43
C ALA A 224 12.41 8.28 1.29
N SER A 225 12.75 7.02 1.54
CA SER A 225 14.09 6.48 1.26
C SER A 225 14.39 6.54 -0.24
N ARG A 226 13.52 5.95 -1.08
CA ARG A 226 13.67 5.96 -2.54
C ARG A 226 13.73 7.39 -3.10
N TYR A 227 12.88 8.27 -2.60
CA TYR A 227 12.92 9.70 -2.94
C TYR A 227 14.30 10.31 -2.65
N SER A 228 14.87 10.04 -1.47
CA SER A 228 16.15 10.62 -1.06
C SER A 228 17.30 10.11 -1.92
N ASP A 229 17.32 8.82 -2.22
CA ASP A 229 18.31 8.19 -3.10
C ASP A 229 18.23 8.76 -4.52
N HIS A 230 17.03 8.81 -5.11
CA HIS A 230 16.84 9.35 -6.45
C HIS A 230 17.12 10.85 -6.54
N LEU A 231 16.90 11.59 -5.45
CA LEU A 231 17.20 13.02 -5.43
C LEU A 231 18.73 13.25 -5.40
N ALA A 232 19.44 12.42 -4.64
CA ALA A 232 20.90 12.41 -4.62
C ALA A 232 21.48 12.04 -5.99
N ASP A 233 20.89 11.05 -6.68
CA ASP A 233 21.24 10.68 -8.06
C ASP A 233 20.98 11.82 -9.04
N TRP A 234 19.82 12.50 -8.94
CA TRP A 234 19.45 13.60 -9.82
C TRP A 234 20.43 14.77 -9.72
N TRP A 235 20.79 15.18 -8.50
CA TRP A 235 21.79 16.22 -8.32
C TRP A 235 23.19 15.78 -8.69
N GLY A 236 23.54 14.53 -8.42
CA GLY A 236 24.79 13.94 -8.91
C GLY A 236 24.88 14.04 -10.43
N GLN A 237 23.80 13.70 -11.14
CA GLN A 237 23.73 13.81 -12.59
C GLN A 237 23.91 15.25 -13.09
N GLN A 238 23.30 16.25 -12.44
CA GLN A 238 23.51 17.65 -12.81
C GLN A 238 24.98 18.06 -12.71
N LEU A 239 25.69 17.59 -11.68
CA LEU A 239 27.11 17.88 -11.50
C LEU A 239 27.99 17.11 -12.49
N VAL A 240 27.57 15.90 -12.90
CA VAL A 240 28.21 15.12 -13.99
C VAL A 240 28.02 15.84 -15.32
N ASP A 241 26.80 16.27 -15.63
CA ASP A 241 26.46 17.00 -16.86
C ASP A 241 27.28 18.31 -16.96
N ALA A 242 27.55 18.97 -15.82
CA ALA A 242 28.42 20.14 -15.73
C ALA A 242 29.93 19.83 -15.77
N GLY A 243 30.33 18.55 -15.80
CA GLY A 243 31.73 18.12 -15.89
C GLY A 243 32.54 18.27 -14.60
N VAL A 244 31.91 18.54 -13.45
CA VAL A 244 32.60 18.82 -12.18
C VAL A 244 32.55 17.64 -11.19
N TRP A 245 31.69 16.65 -11.44
CA TRP A 245 31.48 15.50 -10.55
C TRP A 245 32.38 14.30 -10.86
N THR A 246 33.68 14.46 -10.61
CA THR A 246 34.64 13.35 -10.74
C THR A 246 34.45 12.32 -9.62
N LYS A 247 34.96 11.10 -9.82
CA LYS A 247 34.98 10.05 -8.77
C LYS A 247 35.62 10.54 -7.46
N ALA A 248 36.74 11.26 -7.55
CA ALA A 248 37.41 11.81 -6.37
C ALA A 248 36.54 12.87 -5.65
N THR A 249 35.82 13.70 -6.41
CA THR A 249 34.86 14.66 -5.85
C THR A 249 33.73 13.94 -5.11
N GLN A 250 33.16 12.91 -5.73
CA GLN A 250 32.07 12.11 -5.18
C GLN A 250 32.50 11.40 -3.88
N GLU A 251 33.66 10.74 -3.87
CA GLU A 251 34.22 10.08 -2.68
C GLU A 251 34.43 11.08 -1.54
N ALA A 252 35.03 12.24 -1.84
CA ALA A 252 35.24 13.29 -0.84
C ALA A 252 33.91 13.85 -0.31
N PHE A 253 32.89 13.99 -1.16
CA PHE A 253 31.55 14.43 -0.77
C PHE A 253 30.87 13.41 0.17
N VAL A 254 30.94 12.12 -0.15
CA VAL A 254 30.38 11.03 0.67
C VAL A 254 31.08 10.97 2.04
N LEU A 255 32.41 11.05 2.06
CA LEU A 255 33.19 11.05 3.31
C LEU A 255 32.88 12.25 4.21
N ARG A 256 32.68 13.45 3.63
CA ARG A 256 32.20 14.61 4.38
C ARG A 256 30.79 14.38 4.94
N GLY A 257 29.95 13.66 4.19
CA GLY A 257 28.59 13.36 4.61
C GLY A 257 28.46 12.37 5.74
N ALA A 258 29.31 11.35 5.76
CA ALA A 258 29.40 10.42 6.89
C ALA A 258 29.74 11.12 8.22
N ARG A 259 30.26 12.35 8.16
CA ARG A 259 30.63 13.18 9.32
C ARG A 259 29.65 14.31 9.60
N ASP A 260 28.51 14.35 8.92
CA ASP A 260 27.51 15.41 9.10
C ASP A 260 26.93 15.32 10.53
N PRO A 261 27.12 16.35 11.39
CA PRO A 261 26.65 16.32 12.77
C PRO A 261 25.12 16.26 12.86
N VAL A 262 24.39 16.78 11.87
CA VAL A 262 22.92 16.68 11.82
C VAL A 262 22.53 15.23 11.58
N VAL A 263 23.08 14.59 10.53
CA VAL A 263 22.77 13.18 10.21
C VAL A 263 23.12 12.27 11.37
N ILE A 264 24.30 12.43 11.98
CA ILE A 264 24.72 11.63 13.14
C ILE A 264 23.78 11.83 14.34
N ARG A 265 23.39 13.07 14.63
CA ARG A 265 22.45 13.38 15.73
C ARG A 265 21.09 12.73 15.48
N GLU A 266 20.53 12.90 14.30
CA GLU A 266 19.22 12.35 13.96
C GLU A 266 19.25 10.81 13.95
N LEU A 267 20.31 10.18 13.43
CA LEU A 267 20.50 8.74 13.46
C LEU A 267 20.52 8.19 14.90
N ARG A 268 21.20 8.87 15.82
CA ARG A 268 21.20 8.49 17.25
C ARG A 268 19.81 8.57 17.89
N GLN A 269 18.93 9.43 17.37
CA GLN A 269 17.55 9.55 17.85
C GLN A 269 16.62 8.50 17.24
N GLN A 270 17.01 7.79 16.18
CA GLN A 270 16.16 6.79 15.54
C GLN A 270 15.91 5.56 16.42
N MET A 271 16.94 5.01 17.08
CA MET A 271 16.76 3.82 17.93
C MET A 271 15.80 4.06 19.11
N PRO A 272 15.90 5.16 19.88
CA PRO A 272 14.90 5.47 20.90
C PRO A 272 13.49 5.65 20.35
N ARG A 273 13.33 6.23 19.16
CA ARG A 273 12.01 6.38 18.52
C ARG A 273 11.44 5.05 18.06
N ALA A 274 12.28 4.16 17.51
CA ALA A 274 11.87 2.81 17.13
C ALA A 274 11.40 2.02 18.36
N GLN A 275 12.12 2.11 19.48
CA GLN A 275 11.68 1.51 20.74
C GLN A 275 10.34 2.09 21.22
N ALA A 276 10.21 3.42 21.23
CA ALA A 276 8.96 4.07 21.63
C ALA A 276 7.76 3.68 20.73
N MET A 277 8.01 3.46 19.43
CA MET A 277 6.97 2.96 18.51
C MET A 277 6.56 1.54 18.86
N LEU A 278 7.53 0.65 19.09
CA LEU A 278 7.26 -0.75 19.47
C LEU A 278 6.49 -0.81 20.80
N ASP A 279 6.90 -0.01 21.78
CA ASP A 279 6.22 0.08 23.08
C ASP A 279 4.77 0.56 22.93
N ALA A 280 4.54 1.56 22.06
CA ALA A 280 3.19 2.05 21.76
C ALA A 280 2.34 1.00 21.04
N MET A 281 2.91 0.25 20.09
CA MET A 281 2.23 -0.82 19.37
C MET A 281 1.85 -1.98 20.30
N MET A 282 2.77 -2.42 21.17
CA MET A 282 2.50 -3.47 22.15
C MET A 282 1.42 -3.03 23.14
N ALA A 283 1.53 -1.83 23.70
CA ALA A 283 0.53 -1.29 24.62
C ALA A 283 -0.85 -1.11 23.96
N TYR A 284 -0.89 -0.80 22.66
CA TYR A 284 -2.13 -0.75 21.90
C TYR A 284 -2.75 -2.15 21.77
N ALA A 285 -1.95 -3.14 21.33
CA ALA A 285 -2.41 -4.51 21.13
C ALA A 285 -2.94 -5.14 22.44
N ASP A 286 -2.21 -4.97 23.55
CA ASP A 286 -2.62 -5.48 24.86
C ASP A 286 -3.94 -4.84 25.33
N ALA A 287 -4.10 -3.53 25.11
CA ALA A 287 -5.32 -2.82 25.50
C ALA A 287 -6.52 -3.14 24.61
N ASP A 288 -6.30 -3.31 23.31
CA ASP A 288 -7.33 -3.69 22.34
C ASP A 288 -7.84 -5.12 22.61
N GLU A 289 -6.93 -6.07 22.86
CA GLU A 289 -7.27 -7.45 23.25
C GLU A 289 -8.06 -7.51 24.56
N ALA A 290 -7.73 -6.63 25.52
CA ALA A 290 -8.45 -6.49 26.77
C ALA A 290 -9.81 -5.74 26.63
N GLY A 291 -10.11 -5.16 25.47
CA GLY A 291 -11.30 -4.34 25.24
C GLY A 291 -11.27 -2.96 25.91
N ASP A 292 -10.10 -2.49 26.37
CA ASP A 292 -9.93 -1.16 26.98
C ASP A 292 -9.65 -0.10 25.90
N THR A 293 -10.73 0.42 25.33
CA THR A 293 -10.67 1.42 24.25
C THR A 293 -9.94 2.72 24.66
N GLY A 294 -10.00 3.10 25.94
CA GLY A 294 -9.35 4.32 26.43
C GLY A 294 -7.83 4.15 26.51
N ALA A 295 -7.37 3.02 27.04
CA ALA A 295 -5.95 2.67 27.06
C ALA A 295 -5.40 2.46 25.64
N ALA A 296 -6.16 1.78 24.76
CA ALA A 296 -5.81 1.60 23.36
C ALA A 296 -5.69 2.94 22.63
N CYS A 297 -6.64 3.87 22.83
CA CYS A 297 -6.54 5.23 22.28
C CYS A 297 -5.27 5.95 22.76
N THR A 298 -4.96 5.86 24.06
CA THR A 298 -3.77 6.53 24.63
C THR A 298 -2.47 5.96 24.05
N ALA A 299 -2.42 4.65 23.81
CA ALA A 299 -1.30 4.01 23.13
C ALA A 299 -1.20 4.43 21.65
N ALA A 300 -2.32 4.46 20.93
CA ALA A 300 -2.39 4.91 19.54
C ALA A 300 -1.93 6.36 19.37
N VAL A 301 -2.37 7.29 20.24
CA VAL A 301 -1.91 8.68 20.25
C VAL A 301 -0.39 8.76 20.38
N ARG A 302 0.20 8.01 21.32
CA ARG A 302 1.66 7.94 21.49
C ARG A 302 2.36 7.41 20.23
N GLY A 303 1.82 6.37 19.60
CA GLY A 303 2.35 5.85 18.33
C GLY A 303 2.32 6.89 17.21
N LEU A 304 1.20 7.62 17.06
CA LEU A 304 1.07 8.70 16.07
C LEU A 304 2.08 9.83 16.32
N ASP A 305 2.31 10.21 17.58
CA ASP A 305 3.32 11.22 17.93
C ASP A 305 4.75 10.76 17.59
N VAL A 306 5.05 9.49 17.80
CA VAL A 306 6.33 8.90 17.37
C VAL A 306 6.47 8.94 15.85
N ILE A 307 5.44 8.59 15.08
CA ILE A 307 5.43 8.70 13.62
C ILE A 307 5.70 10.15 13.16
N ARG A 308 5.05 11.14 13.78
CA ARG A 308 5.28 12.57 13.50
C ARG A 308 6.74 12.94 13.76
N ALA A 309 7.30 12.51 14.89
CA ALA A 309 8.68 12.80 15.25
C ALA A 309 9.70 12.16 14.30
N ILE A 310 9.46 10.90 13.87
CA ILE A 310 10.29 10.22 12.86
C ILE A 310 10.23 10.98 11.53
N THR A 311 9.03 11.33 11.08
CA THR A 311 8.82 12.04 9.81
C THR A 311 9.53 13.41 9.81
N ALA A 312 9.41 14.18 10.89
CA ALA A 312 10.09 15.47 11.04
C ALA A 312 11.63 15.33 11.09
N SER A 313 12.14 14.28 11.72
CA SER A 313 13.58 13.99 11.74
C SER A 313 14.12 13.61 10.37
N ASN A 314 13.39 12.78 9.62
CA ASN A 314 13.77 12.41 8.25
C ASN A 314 13.79 13.65 7.35
N GLU A 315 12.81 14.55 7.51
CA GLU A 315 12.79 15.84 6.81
C GLU A 315 14.02 16.70 7.14
N THR A 316 14.45 16.72 8.40
CA THR A 316 15.66 17.43 8.84
C THR A 316 16.93 16.86 8.22
N GLN A 317 17.09 15.53 8.22
CA GLN A 317 18.22 14.85 7.58
C GLN A 317 18.27 15.15 6.08
N ARG A 318 17.11 15.05 5.42
CA ARG A 318 16.93 15.35 4.00
C ARG A 318 17.34 16.78 3.70
N ASN A 319 16.84 17.76 4.44
CA ASN A 319 17.21 19.19 4.30
C ASN A 319 18.70 19.45 4.50
N SER A 320 19.35 18.75 5.44
CA SER A 320 20.81 18.80 5.60
C SER A 320 21.53 18.31 4.34
N MET A 321 21.09 17.17 3.80
CA MET A 321 21.62 16.62 2.56
C MET A 321 21.44 17.58 1.39
N LEU A 322 20.26 18.21 1.23
CA LEU A 322 20.02 19.19 0.15
C LEU A 322 21.00 20.37 0.25
N THR A 323 21.17 20.90 1.46
CA THR A 323 22.09 22.01 1.72
C THR A 323 23.52 21.66 1.36
N ARG A 324 23.92 20.41 1.61
CA ARG A 324 25.26 19.92 1.28
C ARG A 324 25.49 19.79 -0.21
N TYR A 325 24.52 19.27 -0.96
CA TYR A 325 24.59 19.22 -2.43
C TYR A 325 24.74 20.63 -3.01
N ARG A 326 23.91 21.58 -2.56
CA ARG A 326 24.00 22.99 -3.01
C ARG A 326 25.34 23.62 -2.63
N THR A 327 25.84 23.40 -1.42
CA THR A 327 27.13 23.91 -0.97
C THR A 327 28.29 23.35 -1.81
N GLU A 328 28.24 22.05 -2.10
CA GLU A 328 29.26 21.40 -2.92
C GLU A 328 29.20 21.87 -4.38
N ALA A 329 28.01 22.01 -4.94
CA ALA A 329 27.81 22.58 -6.27
C ALA A 329 28.39 24.00 -6.35
N ALA A 330 28.08 24.86 -5.38
CA ALA A 330 28.61 26.22 -5.29
C ALA A 330 30.14 26.24 -5.18
N ARG A 331 30.73 25.33 -4.38
CA ARG A 331 32.20 25.14 -4.29
C ARG A 331 32.82 24.77 -5.64
N LEU A 332 32.08 24.05 -6.47
CA LEU A 332 32.48 23.63 -7.82
C LEU A 332 32.08 24.63 -8.92
N GLY A 333 31.48 25.78 -8.56
CA GLY A 333 31.06 26.82 -9.50
C GLY A 333 29.78 26.49 -10.28
N VAL A 334 28.96 25.56 -9.80
CA VAL A 334 27.69 25.14 -10.42
C VAL A 334 26.51 25.52 -9.51
N THR A 335 25.40 25.94 -10.11
CA THR A 335 24.12 26.10 -9.40
C THR A 335 23.23 24.92 -9.76
N LEU A 336 22.72 24.21 -8.75
CA LEU A 336 21.78 23.12 -8.98
C LEU A 336 20.39 23.67 -9.25
N GLU A 337 19.66 22.99 -10.14
CA GLU A 337 18.23 23.15 -10.27
C GLU A 337 17.54 22.68 -8.99
N ASP A 338 16.53 23.43 -8.58
CA ASP A 338 15.72 23.12 -7.41
C ASP A 338 14.66 22.10 -7.76
#